data_AF-A0A1V5SCA4-F1
#
_entry.id   AF-A0A1V5SCA4-F1
#
_cell.length_a   1.000
_cell.length_b   1.000
_cell.length_c   1.000
_cell.angle_alpha   90.00
_cell.angle_beta   90.00
_cell.angle_gamma   90.00
#
_symmetry.space_group_name_H-M   'P 1'
#
loop_
_entity.id
_entity.type
_entity.pdbx_description
1 polymer ?
#
loop_
_entity_poly.entity_id
_entity_poly.type
_entity_poly.pdbx_seq_one_letter_code
_entity_poly.pdbx_strand_id
1 'polypeptide(L)'
;MNITKMLIPFLLFPMLVSSCANFQKSSYGSYAEAEKAFSHGKYEKAITGYQDYLEQNPGSNMAVIAEYYIGKSYAAMGRTGEAEKVYRDVIEKYPKSSWADFSQKRLNEIK
;
A
#
# COMPACT_ATOMS: atom_id res chain seq x y z
N MET A 1 33.23 62.40 8.05
CA MET A 1 32.78 62.08 9.43
C MET A 1 31.38 61.51 9.33
N ASN A 2 31.03 60.25 9.61
CA ASN A 2 31.79 59.06 9.95
C ASN A 2 31.09 57.86 9.29
N ILE A 3 31.79 57.08 8.45
CA ILE A 3 32.32 55.73 8.70
C ILE A 3 31.25 54.66 8.99
N THR A 4 31.17 53.65 8.10
CA THR A 4 30.81 52.22 8.33
C THR A 4 29.37 51.91 8.79
N LYS A 5 28.60 50.95 8.25
CA LYS A 5 28.87 49.55 7.87
C LYS A 5 27.75 49.13 6.89
N MET A 6 27.99 49.00 5.58
CA MET A 6 28.30 47.73 4.89
C MET A 6 28.16 46.46 5.75
N LEU A 7 27.43 45.47 5.22
CA LEU A 7 27.14 44.13 5.75
C LEU A 7 25.99 44.01 6.77
N ILE A 8 24.77 43.81 6.26
CA ILE A 8 23.84 42.86 6.88
C ILE A 8 23.95 41.58 6.04
N PRO A 9 24.41 40.46 6.62
CA PRO A 9 24.69 39.25 5.86
C PRO A 9 23.38 38.63 5.38
N PHE A 10 23.41 38.22 4.13
CA PHE A 10 22.50 37.32 3.45
C PHE A 10 22.49 35.95 4.17
N LEU A 11 21.89 35.88 5.36
CA LEU A 11 21.72 34.66 6.16
C LEU A 11 20.39 34.68 6.94
N LEU A 12 19.30 35.01 6.25
CA LEU A 12 18.01 34.39 6.58
C LEU A 12 17.66 33.49 5.41
N PHE A 13 18.21 32.29 5.54
CA PHE A 13 17.83 31.06 4.86
C PHE A 13 16.36 31.12 4.43
N PRO A 14 16.05 31.11 3.12
CA PRO A 14 14.68 30.98 2.68
C PRO A 14 14.17 29.60 3.12
N MET A 15 13.56 29.53 4.31
CA MET A 15 12.70 28.42 4.77
C MET A 15 11.40 28.37 3.94
N LEU A 16 11.51 28.41 2.62
CA LEU A 16 10.38 28.42 1.69
C LEU A 16 10.60 27.49 0.49
N VAL A 17 11.37 26.43 0.69
CA VAL A 17 11.45 25.31 -0.25
C VAL A 17 11.22 24.00 0.49
N SER A 18 9.98 23.75 0.94
CA SER A 18 9.55 22.38 1.28
C SER A 18 8.03 22.19 1.45
N SER A 19 7.16 23.03 0.88
CA SER A 19 5.72 22.83 1.10
C SER A 19 4.85 22.95 -0.16
N CYS A 20 5.23 22.22 -1.22
CA CYS A 20 4.27 21.76 -2.25
C CYS A 20 4.59 20.37 -2.80
N ALA A 21 5.65 19.69 -2.35
CA ALA A 21 6.03 18.37 -2.88
C ALA A 21 5.63 17.18 -1.98
N ASN A 22 5.04 17.44 -0.81
CA ASN A 22 4.29 16.39 -0.09
C ASN A 22 2.87 16.35 -0.65
N PHE A 23 2.73 15.84 -1.88
CA PHE A 23 1.45 15.28 -2.31
C PHE A 23 1.22 14.08 -1.41
N GLN A 24 0.53 14.33 -0.29
CA GLN A 24 0.19 13.34 0.70
C GLN A 24 -0.62 12.27 -0.02
N LYS A 25 0.05 11.17 -0.41
CA LYS A 25 -0.58 10.01 -1.04
C LYS A 25 -1.69 9.61 -0.06
N SER A 26 -2.94 9.87 -0.43
CA SER A 26 -4.05 9.55 0.46
C SER A 26 -3.97 8.06 0.77
N SER A 27 -4.39 7.65 1.95
CA SER A 27 -4.26 6.25 2.34
C SER A 27 -5.07 5.32 1.42
N TYR A 28 -6.03 5.85 0.63
CA TYR A 28 -6.73 5.13 -0.46
C TYR A 28 -5.97 5.10 -1.79
N GLY A 29 -4.98 5.99 -1.98
CA GLY A 29 -4.20 6.10 -3.19
C GLY A 29 -3.32 4.88 -3.47
N SER A 30 -2.71 4.27 -2.45
CA SER A 30 -1.95 3.02 -2.61
C SER A 30 -2.84 1.84 -3.00
N TYR A 31 -4.06 1.75 -2.44
CA TYR A 31 -5.04 0.73 -2.82
C TYR A 31 -5.48 0.87 -4.27
N ALA A 32 -5.87 2.07 -4.71
CA ALA A 32 -6.33 2.28 -6.08
C ALA A 32 -5.23 1.99 -7.12
N GLU A 33 -3.99 2.35 -6.81
CA GLU A 33 -2.83 2.00 -7.64
C GLU A 33 -2.56 0.50 -7.67
N ALA A 34 -2.72 -0.19 -6.53
CA ALA A 34 -2.57 -1.63 -6.42
C ALA A 34 -3.64 -2.38 -7.23
N GLU A 35 -4.89 -1.93 -7.15
CA GLU A 35 -6.01 -2.48 -7.91
C GLU A 35 -5.80 -2.28 -9.42
N LYS A 36 -5.36 -1.09 -9.82
CA LYS A 36 -4.95 -0.84 -11.21
C LYS A 36 -3.79 -1.75 -11.63
N ALA A 37 -2.78 -1.93 -10.79
CA ALA A 37 -1.67 -2.83 -11.10
C ALA A 37 -2.16 -4.27 -11.28
N PHE A 38 -3.04 -4.74 -10.39
CA PHE A 38 -3.66 -6.06 -10.45
C PHE A 38 -4.44 -6.25 -11.76
N SER A 39 -5.26 -5.27 -12.15
CA SER A 39 -6.06 -5.34 -13.38
C SER A 39 -5.21 -5.39 -14.66
N HIS A 40 -3.98 -4.90 -14.61
CA HIS A 40 -3.02 -4.94 -15.71
C HIS A 40 -2.05 -6.13 -15.62
N GLY A 41 -2.30 -7.08 -14.72
CA GLY A 41 -1.45 -8.27 -14.53
C GLY A 41 -0.09 -7.98 -13.89
N LYS A 42 0.12 -6.79 -13.33
CA LYS A 42 1.37 -6.39 -12.66
C LYS A 42 1.30 -6.81 -11.19
N TYR A 43 1.32 -8.10 -10.95
CA TYR A 43 0.98 -8.70 -9.66
C TYR A 43 1.96 -8.35 -8.54
N GLU A 44 3.26 -8.29 -8.79
CA GLU A 44 4.24 -7.86 -7.79
C GLU A 44 3.98 -6.42 -7.34
N LYS A 45 3.72 -5.52 -8.31
CA LYS A 45 3.39 -4.13 -8.01
C LYS A 45 2.06 -4.01 -7.26
N ALA A 46 1.09 -4.85 -7.59
CA ALA A 46 -0.17 -4.91 -6.86
C ALA A 46 0.07 -5.32 -5.40
N ILE A 47 0.87 -6.35 -5.15
CA ILE A 47 1.21 -6.81 -3.80
C ILE A 47 1.86 -5.68 -3.00
N THR A 48 2.88 -5.02 -3.54
CA THR A 48 3.53 -3.90 -2.85
C THR A 48 2.52 -2.80 -2.51
N GLY A 49 1.67 -2.40 -3.46
CA GLY A 49 0.68 -1.35 -3.20
C GLY A 49 -0.39 -1.74 -2.16
N TYR A 50 -0.81 -3.00 -2.13
CA TYR A 50 -1.72 -3.50 -1.10
C TYR A 50 -1.04 -3.62 0.27
N GLN A 51 0.25 -3.99 0.32
CA GLN A 51 1.03 -4.00 1.56
C GLN A 51 1.21 -2.58 2.11
N ASP A 52 1.61 -1.63 1.28
CA ASP A 52 1.72 -0.21 1.65
C ASP A 52 0.38 0.32 2.19
N TYR A 53 -0.74 -0.09 1.56
CA TYR A 53 -2.09 0.23 2.04
C TYR A 53 -2.34 -0.29 3.45
N LEU A 54 -2.03 -1.57 3.70
CA LEU A 54 -2.25 -2.24 4.98
C LEU A 54 -1.40 -1.64 6.10
N GLU A 55 -0.16 -1.27 5.80
CA GLU A 55 0.74 -0.60 6.76
C GLU A 55 0.20 0.77 7.20
N GLN A 56 -0.39 1.52 6.26
CA GLN A 56 -0.96 2.84 6.53
C GLN A 56 -2.37 2.79 7.12
N ASN A 57 -3.09 1.69 6.91
CA ASN A 57 -4.51 1.53 7.28
C ASN A 57 -4.78 0.24 8.06
N PRO A 58 -4.05 -0.01 9.16
CA PRO A 58 -4.26 -1.23 9.93
C PRO A 58 -5.71 -1.29 10.43
N GLY A 59 -6.38 -2.42 10.18
CA GLY A 59 -7.75 -2.66 10.63
C GLY A 59 -8.86 -1.92 9.87
N SER A 60 -8.55 -1.28 8.73
CA SER A 60 -9.59 -0.69 7.87
C SER A 60 -10.54 -1.75 7.32
N ASN A 61 -11.77 -1.35 6.98
CA ASN A 61 -12.76 -2.25 6.35
C ASN A 61 -12.27 -2.82 5.00
N MET A 62 -11.32 -2.15 4.34
CA MET A 62 -10.71 -2.61 3.08
C MET A 62 -9.50 -3.53 3.32
N ALA A 63 -9.01 -3.67 4.56
CA ALA A 63 -7.84 -4.48 4.86
C ALA A 63 -8.01 -5.94 4.42
N VAL A 64 -9.18 -6.53 4.72
CA VAL A 64 -9.51 -7.89 4.28
C VAL A 64 -9.51 -8.03 2.74
N ILE A 65 -9.93 -6.99 2.03
CA ILE A 65 -9.96 -6.99 0.55
C ILE A 65 -8.53 -6.93 0.01
N ALA A 66 -7.70 -6.04 0.55
CA ALA A 66 -6.29 -5.92 0.18
C ALA A 66 -5.53 -7.23 0.45
N GLU A 67 -5.71 -7.86 1.61
CA GLU A 67 -5.09 -9.16 1.93
C GLU A 67 -5.56 -10.26 0.96
N TYR A 68 -6.85 -10.32 0.62
CA TYR A 68 -7.36 -11.27 -0.37
C TYR A 68 -6.73 -11.06 -1.77
N TYR A 69 -6.60 -9.81 -2.22
CA TYR A 69 -5.98 -9.52 -3.52
C TYR A 69 -4.47 -9.76 -3.54
N ILE A 70 -3.77 -9.67 -2.40
CA ILE A 70 -2.39 -10.15 -2.28
C ILE A 70 -2.33 -11.66 -2.56
N GLY A 71 -3.22 -12.45 -1.93
CA GLY A 71 -3.31 -13.89 -2.17
C GLY A 71 -3.61 -14.22 -3.65
N LYS A 72 -4.55 -13.49 -4.26
CA LYS A 72 -4.85 -13.61 -5.70
C LYS A 72 -3.66 -13.28 -6.59
N SER A 73 -2.90 -12.26 -6.24
CA SER A 73 -1.71 -11.85 -6.98
C SER A 73 -0.64 -12.94 -6.95
N TYR A 74 -0.38 -13.52 -5.77
CA TYR A 74 0.52 -14.66 -5.65
C TYR A 74 0.06 -15.86 -6.49
N ALA A 75 -1.23 -16.22 -6.41
CA ALA A 75 -1.79 -17.32 -7.19
C ALA A 75 -1.63 -17.08 -8.71
N ALA A 76 -1.88 -15.86 -9.19
CA ALA A 76 -1.75 -15.51 -10.60
C ALA A 76 -0.30 -15.58 -11.13
N MET A 77 0.69 -15.48 -10.24
CA MET A 77 2.11 -15.67 -10.56
C MET A 77 2.56 -17.14 -10.44
N GLY A 78 1.66 -18.07 -10.11
CA GLY A 78 2.02 -19.48 -9.84
C GLY A 78 2.72 -19.70 -8.49
N ARG A 79 2.75 -18.68 -7.63
CA ARG A 79 3.36 -18.71 -6.29
C ARG A 79 2.34 -19.26 -5.28
N THR A 80 2.04 -20.54 -5.43
CA THR A 80 0.93 -21.22 -4.74
C THR A 80 1.14 -21.30 -3.23
N GLY A 81 2.37 -21.50 -2.76
CA GLY A 81 2.68 -21.54 -1.33
C GLY A 81 2.43 -20.21 -0.62
N GLU A 82 2.84 -19.09 -1.22
CA GLU A 82 2.55 -17.76 -0.69
C GLU A 82 1.06 -17.41 -0.77
N ALA A 83 0.39 -17.80 -1.86
CA ALA A 83 -1.05 -17.61 -1.98
C ALA A 83 -1.81 -18.38 -0.89
N GLU A 84 -1.45 -19.64 -0.64
CA GLU A 84 -2.04 -20.45 0.41
C GLU A 84 -1.90 -19.79 1.78
N LYS A 85 -0.68 -19.35 2.12
CA LYS A 85 -0.44 -18.67 3.39
C LYS A 85 -1.37 -17.47 3.56
N VAL A 86 -1.43 -16.60 2.56
CA VAL A 86 -2.25 -15.37 2.63
C VAL A 86 -3.74 -15.68 2.73
N TYR A 87 -4.24 -16.66 1.98
CA TYR A 87 -5.66 -17.04 2.09
C TYR A 87 -6.00 -17.64 3.46
N ARG A 88 -5.09 -18.39 4.07
CA ARG A 88 -5.28 -18.88 5.45
C ARG A 88 -5.32 -17.72 6.44
N ASP A 89 -4.42 -16.74 6.30
CA ASP A 89 -4.40 -15.55 7.13
C ASP A 89 -5.74 -14.77 7.02
N VAL A 90 -6.30 -14.65 5.82
CA VAL A 90 -7.62 -14.00 5.61
C VAL A 90 -8.73 -14.75 6.35
N ILE A 91 -8.74 -16.08 6.26
CA ILE A 91 -9.75 -16.92 6.94
C ILE A 91 -9.62 -16.80 8.46
N GLU A 92 -8.40 -16.80 8.99
CA GLU A 92 -8.14 -16.73 10.43
C GLU A 92 -8.49 -15.35 11.01
N LYS A 93 -8.08 -14.28 10.33
CA LYS A 93 -8.29 -12.90 10.80
C LYS A 93 -9.72 -12.40 10.59
N TYR A 94 -10.38 -12.82 9.50
CA TYR A 94 -11.69 -12.32 9.10
C TYR A 94 -12.73 -13.44 8.91
N PRO A 95 -12.92 -14.34 9.89
CA PRO A 95 -13.65 -15.61 9.70
C PRO A 95 -15.14 -15.45 9.36
N LYS A 96 -15.72 -14.28 9.60
CA LYS A 96 -17.13 -13.96 9.29
C LYS A 96 -17.31 -13.14 8.01
N SER A 97 -16.23 -12.83 7.30
CA SER A 97 -16.28 -12.03 6.07
C SER A 97 -16.51 -12.92 4.85
N SER A 98 -17.22 -12.43 3.84
CA SER A 98 -17.34 -13.14 2.55
C SER A 98 -15.99 -13.38 1.87
N TRP A 99 -14.95 -12.60 2.23
CA TRP A 99 -13.59 -12.79 1.74
C TRP A 99 -12.91 -14.01 2.35
N ALA A 100 -13.30 -14.45 3.55
CA ALA A 100 -12.87 -15.74 4.10
C ALA A 100 -13.45 -16.89 3.27
N ASP A 101 -14.74 -16.82 2.91
CA ASP A 101 -15.38 -17.83 2.04
C ASP A 101 -14.70 -17.88 0.65
N PHE A 102 -14.41 -16.71 0.06
CA PHE A 102 -13.69 -16.65 -1.20
C PHE A 102 -12.26 -17.19 -1.08
N SER A 103 -11.55 -16.86 0.00
CA SER A 103 -10.21 -17.38 0.28
C SER A 103 -10.22 -18.90 0.42
N GLN A 104 -11.20 -19.44 1.14
CA GLN A 104 -11.36 -20.89 1.30
C GLN A 104 -11.63 -21.58 -0.02
N LYS A 105 -12.44 -20.98 -0.90
CA LYS A 105 -12.65 -21.50 -2.25
C LYS A 105 -11.35 -21.53 -3.05
N ARG A 106 -10.55 -20.45 -3.00
CA ARG A 106 -9.25 -20.39 -3.70
C ARG A 106 -8.25 -21.42 -3.18
N LEU A 107 -8.21 -21.67 -1.86
CA LEU A 107 -7.38 -22.73 -1.28
C LEU A 107 -7.71 -24.12 -1.82
N ASN A 108 -9.00 -24.38 -2.07
CA ASN A 108 -9.42 -25.66 -2.63
C ASN A 108 -9.06 -25.81 -4.11
N GLU A 109 -8.85 -24.71 -4.83
CA GLU A 109 -8.45 -24.69 -6.24
C GLU A 109 -6.92 -24.78 -6.44
N ILE A 110 -6.13 -24.52 -5.40
CA ILE A 110 -4.66 -24.53 -5.45
C ILE A 110 -4.06 -25.92 -5.16
N LYS A 111 -4.87 -26.85 -4.64
CA LYS A 111 -4.49 -28.25 -4.38
C LYS A 111 -4.54 -29.09 -5.65
#